data_AF-A0AAW2JU64-F1
#
_entry.id   AF-A0AAW2JU64-F1
#
_cell.length_a   1.000
_cell.length_b   1.000
_cell.length_c   1.000
_cell.angle_alpha   90.00
_cell.angle_beta   90.00
_cell.angle_gamma   90.00
#
_symmetry.space_group_name_H-M   'P 1'
#
loop_
_entity.id
_entity.type
_entity.pdbx_description
1 polymer ?
#
loop_
_entity_poly.entity_id
_entity_poly.type
_entity_poly.pdbx_seq_one_letter_code
_entity_poly.pdbx_strand_id
1 'polypeptide(L)'
;MAQVTREEIKTAFFDILEDKSRGPDGYSSRFSKSTWPIISDQITQAVLDFFLMGKLLKQVDATLLSLISKVQVPATVADFRPISCCNVLYKAITKIMVQHLSPILECPTSPSHNAFIPGRSISDNILLDLFSGVQSTTFSSAV
;
A
#
# COMPACT_ATOMS: atom_id res chain seq x y z
N MET A 1 -18.00 -1.16 -9.21
CA MET A 1 -16.57 -0.85 -9.37
C MET A 1 -16.33 -0.56 -10.84
N ALA A 2 -15.47 0.40 -11.17
CA ALA A 2 -15.12 0.67 -12.56
C ALA A 2 -14.44 -0.56 -13.19
N GLN A 3 -14.63 -0.75 -14.49
CA GLN A 3 -14.01 -1.84 -15.22
C GLN A 3 -12.50 -1.57 -15.36
N VAL A 4 -11.69 -2.51 -14.91
CA VAL A 4 -10.22 -2.42 -15.02
C VAL A 4 -9.81 -2.60 -16.49
N THR A 5 -8.93 -1.73 -16.98
CA THR A 5 -8.45 -1.75 -18.39
C THR A 5 -7.01 -2.25 -18.50
N ARG A 6 -6.59 -2.67 -19.69
CA ARG A 6 -5.21 -3.11 -19.95
C ARG A 6 -4.21 -1.97 -19.73
N GLU A 7 -4.58 -0.77 -20.12
CA GLU A 7 -3.78 0.45 -20.00
C GLU A 7 -3.56 0.81 -18.53
N GLU A 8 -4.62 0.70 -17.73
CA GLU A 8 -4.56 0.87 -16.28
C GLU A 8 -3.66 -0.18 -15.63
N ILE A 9 -3.80 -1.46 -16.00
CA ILE A 9 -2.94 -2.54 -15.49
C ILE A 9 -1.48 -2.25 -15.81
N LYS A 10 -1.18 -1.87 -17.06
CA LYS A 10 0.17 -1.49 -17.47
C LYS A 10 0.69 -0.30 -16.67
N THR A 11 -0.12 0.73 -16.50
CA THR A 11 0.26 1.92 -15.73
C THR A 11 0.59 1.56 -14.28
N ALA A 12 -0.29 0.80 -13.62
CA ALA A 12 -0.08 0.33 -12.27
C ALA A 12 1.19 -0.54 -12.14
N PHE A 13 1.44 -1.41 -13.12
CA PHE A 13 2.61 -2.28 -13.15
C PHE A 13 3.92 -1.50 -13.33
N PHE A 14 3.94 -0.53 -14.23
CA PHE A 14 5.12 0.29 -14.53
C PHE A 14 5.43 1.32 -13.46
N ASP A 15 4.45 1.73 -12.66
CA ASP A 15 4.63 2.65 -11.54
C ASP A 15 5.19 1.96 -10.27
N ILE A 16 5.37 0.62 -10.29
CA ILE A 16 6.08 -0.08 -9.22
C ILE A 16 7.58 0.19 -9.38
N LEU A 17 8.21 0.83 -8.39
CA LEU A 17 9.66 1.07 -8.40
C LEU A 17 10.48 -0.22 -8.63
N GLU A 18 11.59 -0.11 -9.34
CA GLU A 18 12.39 -1.25 -9.78
C GLU A 18 13.18 -1.92 -8.66
N ASP A 19 13.57 -1.14 -7.65
CA ASP A 19 14.40 -1.51 -6.50
C ASP A 19 13.60 -2.14 -5.35
N LYS A 20 12.32 -2.44 -5.57
CA LYS A 20 11.46 -3.08 -4.57
C LYS A 20 11.89 -4.53 -4.30
N SER A 21 11.59 -4.98 -3.09
CA SER A 21 11.80 -6.36 -2.68
C SER A 21 11.12 -7.34 -3.62
N ARG A 22 11.75 -8.51 -3.82
CA ARG A 22 11.22 -9.59 -4.64
C ARG A 22 10.25 -10.43 -3.81
N GLY A 23 9.26 -11.03 -4.46
CA GLY A 23 8.34 -11.96 -3.80
C GLY A 23 8.97 -13.35 -3.62
N PRO A 24 8.18 -14.32 -3.13
CA PRO A 24 8.58 -15.73 -3.10
C PRO A 24 8.94 -16.30 -4.47
N ASP A 25 8.45 -15.70 -5.56
CA ASP A 25 8.78 -16.06 -6.94
C ASP A 25 10.22 -15.69 -7.36
N GLY A 26 10.91 -14.87 -6.56
CA GLY A 26 12.28 -14.44 -6.83
C GLY A 26 12.42 -13.42 -7.96
N TYR A 27 11.33 -12.95 -8.56
CA TYR A 27 11.35 -11.99 -9.66
C TYR A 27 11.30 -10.55 -9.15
N SER A 28 12.09 -9.68 -9.79
CA SER A 28 12.07 -8.24 -9.50
C SER A 28 11.07 -7.49 -10.36
N SER A 29 10.70 -6.29 -9.92
CA SER A 29 9.91 -5.35 -10.74
C SER A 29 10.65 -5.03 -12.05
N ARG A 30 11.97 -4.78 -11.99
CA ARG A 30 12.81 -4.58 -13.18
C ARG A 30 12.70 -5.73 -14.18
N PHE A 31 12.86 -6.97 -13.71
CA PHE A 31 12.75 -8.15 -14.57
C PHE A 31 11.39 -8.17 -15.26
N SER A 32 10.32 -8.04 -14.47
CA SER A 32 8.96 -8.13 -14.98
C SER A 32 8.62 -7.03 -16.00
N LYS A 33 9.13 -5.81 -15.81
CA LYS A 33 9.00 -4.72 -16.79
C LYS A 33 9.79 -4.99 -18.07
N SER A 34 11.01 -5.51 -17.94
CA SER A 34 11.84 -5.84 -19.11
C SER A 34 11.23 -6.96 -19.96
N THR A 35 10.55 -7.92 -19.35
CA THR A 35 9.87 -9.03 -20.02
C THR A 35 8.41 -8.74 -20.34
N TRP A 36 7.91 -7.52 -20.08
CA TRP A 36 6.52 -7.13 -20.33
C TRP A 36 6.00 -7.51 -21.73
N PRO A 37 6.75 -7.32 -22.85
CA PRO A 37 6.28 -7.73 -24.17
C PRO A 37 5.93 -9.22 -24.29
N ILE A 38 6.51 -10.06 -23.43
CA ILE A 38 6.33 -11.51 -23.44
C ILE A 38 5.19 -11.91 -22.49
N ILE A 39 5.14 -11.34 -21.28
CA ILE A 39 4.24 -11.77 -20.21
C ILE A 39 2.97 -10.93 -20.06
N SER A 40 2.87 -9.80 -20.78
CA SER A 40 1.80 -8.82 -20.59
C SER A 40 0.39 -9.38 -20.81
N ASP A 41 0.19 -10.25 -21.79
CA ASP A 41 -1.13 -10.84 -22.05
C ASP A 41 -1.59 -11.73 -20.91
N GLN A 42 -0.70 -12.59 -20.40
CA GLN A 42 -0.97 -13.48 -19.27
C GLN A 42 -1.23 -12.69 -17.99
N ILE A 43 -0.43 -11.65 -17.72
CA ILE A 43 -0.63 -10.76 -16.58
C ILE A 43 -1.97 -10.03 -16.69
N THR A 44 -2.27 -9.46 -17.86
CA THR A 44 -3.51 -8.71 -18.08
C THR A 44 -4.71 -9.61 -17.84
N GLN A 45 -4.72 -10.82 -18.43
CA GLN A 45 -5.80 -11.77 -18.22
C GLN A 45 -5.95 -12.15 -16.74
N ALA A 46 -4.84 -12.46 -16.06
CA ALA A 46 -4.87 -12.84 -14.65
C ALA A 46 -5.43 -11.72 -13.75
N VAL A 47 -5.10 -10.45 -14.03
CA VAL A 47 -5.64 -9.31 -13.27
C VAL A 47 -7.12 -9.10 -13.57
N LEU A 48 -7.53 -9.18 -14.84
CA LEU A 48 -8.94 -9.06 -15.22
C LEU A 48 -9.79 -10.17 -14.58
N ASP A 49 -9.29 -11.41 -14.62
CA ASP A 49 -9.91 -12.57 -13.99
C ASP A 49 -10.05 -12.39 -12.47
N PHE A 50 -9.04 -11.81 -11.82
CA PHE A 50 -9.11 -11.48 -10.39
C PHE A 50 -10.23 -10.48 -10.10
N PHE A 51 -10.35 -9.39 -10.88
CA PHE A 51 -11.41 -8.40 -10.66
C PHE A 51 -12.81 -8.89 -11.06
N LEU A 52 -12.90 -9.88 -11.95
CA LEU A 52 -14.16 -10.51 -12.33
C LEU A 52 -14.63 -11.56 -11.31
N MET A 53 -13.73 -12.44 -10.87
CA MET A 53 -14.06 -13.61 -10.05
C MET A 53 -13.73 -13.46 -8.56
N GLY A 54 -12.92 -12.46 -8.19
CA GLY A 54 -12.43 -12.25 -6.83
C GLY A 54 -11.46 -13.33 -6.34
N LYS A 55 -10.83 -14.09 -7.25
CA LYS A 55 -9.94 -15.20 -6.91
C LYS A 55 -8.53 -14.96 -7.39
N LEU A 56 -7.57 -15.18 -6.50
CA LEU A 56 -6.14 -15.09 -6.80
C LEU A 56 -5.48 -16.47 -6.71
N LEU A 57 -4.51 -16.75 -7.57
CA LEU A 57 -3.69 -17.95 -7.47
C LEU A 57 -2.90 -17.94 -6.16
N LYS A 58 -2.87 -19.05 -5.44
CA LYS A 58 -2.17 -19.18 -4.15
C LYS A 58 -0.70 -18.78 -4.22
N GLN A 59 -0.06 -19.08 -5.35
CA GLN A 59 1.33 -18.73 -5.61
C GLN A 59 1.54 -17.22 -5.69
N VAL A 60 0.55 -16.49 -6.21
CA VAL A 60 0.60 -15.02 -6.34
C VAL A 60 0.35 -14.35 -4.99
N ASP A 61 -0.55 -14.92 -4.18
CA ASP A 61 -0.88 -14.48 -2.82
C ASP A 61 0.22 -14.83 -1.79
N ALA A 62 1.15 -15.71 -2.15
CA ALA A 62 2.28 -16.05 -1.31
C ALA A 62 3.14 -14.80 -0.99
N THR A 63 3.45 -14.62 0.29
CA THR A 63 4.24 -13.49 0.79
C THR A 63 5.40 -14.00 1.62
N LEU A 64 6.60 -13.51 1.34
CA LEU A 64 7.80 -13.77 2.15
C LEU A 64 7.86 -12.75 3.29
N LEU A 65 7.88 -13.21 4.54
CA LEU A 65 8.02 -12.35 5.71
C LEU A 65 9.51 -12.15 6.03
N SER A 66 10.02 -10.93 5.85
CA SER A 66 11.39 -10.56 6.22
C SER A 66 11.38 -9.78 7.53
N LEU A 67 12.29 -10.10 8.46
CA LEU A 67 12.41 -9.44 9.76
C LEU A 67 13.60 -8.49 9.73
N ILE A 68 13.34 -7.18 9.81
CA ILE A 68 14.39 -6.15 9.91
C ILE A 68 14.52 -5.72 11.36
N SER A 69 15.73 -5.79 11.91
CA SER A 69 15.98 -5.36 13.29
C SER A 69 15.74 -3.86 13.47
N LYS A 70 15.07 -3.46 14.55
CA LYS A 70 14.89 -2.06 14.97
C LYS A 70 16.09 -1.54 15.78
N VAL A 71 16.79 -2.44 16.46
CA VAL A 71 17.86 -2.15 17.42
C VAL A 71 19.12 -2.95 17.05
N GLN A 72 20.28 -2.57 17.58
CA GLN A 72 21.53 -3.28 17.25
C GLN A 72 21.55 -4.72 17.76
N VAL A 73 20.97 -4.98 18.94
CA VAL A 73 20.92 -6.30 19.56
C VAL A 73 19.45 -6.63 19.88
N PRO A 74 18.72 -7.24 18.93
CA PRO A 74 17.33 -7.62 19.16
C PRO A 74 17.26 -8.82 20.12
N ALA A 75 16.44 -8.71 21.16
CA ALA A 75 16.26 -9.77 22.16
C ALA A 75 14.87 -10.40 22.10
N THR A 76 13.89 -9.67 21.55
CA THR A 76 12.48 -10.06 21.49
C THR A 76 11.93 -9.92 20.08
N VAL A 77 10.81 -10.60 19.78
CA VAL A 77 10.12 -10.45 18.48
C VAL A 77 9.64 -9.01 18.25
N ALA A 78 9.34 -8.27 19.32
CA ALA A 78 8.94 -6.87 19.25
C ALA A 78 10.07 -5.96 18.73
N ASP A 79 11.33 -6.41 18.80
CA ASP A 79 12.49 -5.67 18.31
C ASP A 79 12.66 -5.75 16.79
N PHE A 80 11.83 -6.54 16.09
CA PHE A 80 11.84 -6.61 14.64
C PHE A 80 10.68 -5.84 14.02
N ARG A 81 10.91 -5.28 12.82
CA ARG A 81 9.87 -4.83 11.89
C ARG A 81 9.64 -5.93 10.86
N PRO A 82 8.45 -6.56 10.83
CA PRO A 82 8.10 -7.43 9.73
C PRO A 82 7.91 -6.62 8.44
N ILE A 83 8.45 -7.11 7.34
CA ILE A 83 8.22 -6.62 5.99
C ILE A 83 7.65 -7.75 5.15
N SER A 84 6.48 -7.50 4.58
CA SER A 84 5.82 -8.39 3.62
C SER A 84 6.41 -8.18 2.23
N CYS A 85 7.18 -9.16 1.75
CA CYS A 85 7.74 -9.19 0.42
C CYS A 85 6.80 -10.00 -0.49
N CYS A 86 5.90 -9.30 -1.20
CA CYS A 86 4.92 -9.90 -2.09
C CYS A 86 5.41 -9.91 -3.55
N ASN A 87 4.81 -10.79 -4.38
CA ASN A 87 5.08 -10.85 -5.82
C ASN A 87 4.69 -9.54 -6.52
N VAL A 88 5.33 -9.25 -7.66
CA VAL A 88 5.09 -8.02 -8.43
C VAL A 88 3.64 -7.94 -8.92
N LEU A 89 3.07 -9.07 -9.34
CA LEU A 89 1.67 -9.16 -9.75
C LEU A 89 0.70 -8.79 -8.62
N TYR A 90 0.94 -9.28 -7.41
CA TYR A 90 0.16 -8.93 -6.23
C TYR A 90 0.22 -7.42 -5.94
N LYS A 91 1.43 -6.84 -6.01
CA LYS A 91 1.63 -5.40 -5.84
C LYS A 91 0.86 -4.59 -6.88
N ALA A 92 0.82 -5.02 -8.14
CA ALA A 92 0.06 -4.35 -9.18
C ALA A 92 -1.46 -4.37 -8.90
N ILE A 93 -2.00 -5.53 -8.50
CA ILE A 93 -3.42 -5.67 -8.14
C ILE A 93 -3.79 -4.72 -7.00
N THR A 94 -3.03 -4.76 -5.89
CA THR A 94 -3.30 -3.88 -4.73
C THR A 94 -3.20 -2.41 -5.09
N LYS A 95 -2.32 -2.04 -6.02
CA LYS A 95 -2.19 -0.66 -6.49
C LYS A 95 -3.43 -0.19 -7.25
N ILE A 96 -3.96 -1.02 -8.16
CA ILE A 96 -5.22 -0.74 -8.87
C ILE A 96 -6.37 -0.58 -7.87
N MET A 97 -6.43 -1.46 -6.86
CA MET A 97 -7.42 -1.33 -5.79
C MET A 97 -7.30 0.01 -5.06
N VAL A 98 -6.09 0.41 -4.66
CA VAL A 98 -5.85 1.70 -4.00
C VAL A 98 -6.25 2.87 -4.90
N GLN A 99 -5.96 2.82 -6.20
CA GLN A 99 -6.37 3.86 -7.15
C GLN A 99 -7.89 4.01 -7.23
N HIS A 100 -8.63 2.90 -7.18
CA HIS A 100 -10.09 2.91 -7.12
C HIS A 100 -10.67 3.34 -5.77
N LEU A 101 -9.97 3.03 -4.66
CA LEU A 101 -10.42 3.38 -3.30
C LEU A 101 -10.05 4.82 -2.89
N SER A 102 -8.96 5.39 -3.42
CA SER A 102 -8.47 6.72 -3.02
C SER A 102 -9.54 7.81 -3.09
N PRO A 103 -10.32 7.96 -4.18
CA PRO A 103 -11.36 8.98 -4.27
C PRO A 103 -12.49 8.80 -3.23
N ILE A 104 -12.70 7.57 -2.75
CA ILE A 104 -13.70 7.27 -1.72
C ILE A 104 -13.17 7.67 -0.34
N LEU A 105 -11.88 7.44 -0.09
CA LEU A 105 -11.22 7.78 1.18
C LEU A 105 -10.97 9.29 1.36
N GLU A 106 -10.96 10.05 0.27
CA GLU A 106 -10.92 11.52 0.29
C GLU A 106 -12.24 12.13 0.85
N CYS A 107 -13.31 11.33 0.99
CA CYS A 107 -14.46 11.70 1.80
C CYS A 107 -14.07 11.69 3.29
N PRO A 108 -14.19 12.80 4.02
CA PRO A 108 -13.52 12.98 5.31
C PRO A 108 -14.01 11.99 6.38
N THR A 109 -13.19 10.97 6.65
CA THR A 109 -13.33 10.10 7.83
C THR A 109 -12.61 10.74 9.01
N SER A 110 -13.32 11.54 9.82
CA SER A 110 -12.78 12.21 11.01
C SER A 110 -11.64 13.24 10.75
N PRO A 111 -11.62 14.37 11.48
CA PRO A 111 -10.48 15.30 11.48
C PRO A 111 -9.16 14.68 11.97
N SER A 112 -9.23 13.62 12.77
CA SER A 112 -8.05 12.96 13.37
C SER A 112 -7.36 11.93 12.47
N HIS A 113 -7.93 11.62 11.30
CA HIS A 113 -7.32 10.71 10.33
C HIS A 113 -6.45 11.51 9.34
N ASN A 114 -5.19 11.72 9.69
CA ASN A 114 -4.24 12.48 8.87
C ASN A 114 -3.11 11.63 8.25
N ALA A 115 -3.09 10.32 8.50
CA ALA A 115 -2.13 9.41 7.87
C ALA A 115 -2.71 8.79 6.58
N PHE A 116 -1.87 8.59 5.57
CA PHE A 116 -2.20 7.89 4.32
C PHE A 116 -3.30 8.52 3.44
N ILE A 117 -3.65 9.80 3.68
CA ILE A 117 -4.55 10.59 2.84
C ILE A 117 -3.72 11.62 2.05
N PRO A 118 -3.86 11.69 0.71
CA PRO A 118 -3.19 12.71 -0.08
C PRO A 118 -3.49 14.13 0.43
N GLY A 119 -2.46 14.95 0.61
CA GLY A 119 -2.60 16.33 1.06
C GLY A 119 -2.75 16.53 2.57
N ARG A 120 -2.69 15.45 3.39
CA ARG A 120 -2.64 15.54 4.85
C ARG A 120 -1.29 15.07 5.38
N SER A 121 -0.77 15.77 6.39
CA SER A 121 0.49 15.44 7.05
C SER A 121 0.21 14.84 8.43
N ILE A 122 1.05 13.90 8.87
CA ILE A 122 1.00 13.41 10.25
C ILE A 122 1.24 14.52 11.27
N SER A 123 1.94 15.59 10.87
CA SER A 123 2.14 16.79 11.68
C SER A 123 0.82 17.52 11.99
N ASP A 124 -0.19 17.40 11.13
CA ASP A 124 -1.50 18.05 11.33
C ASP A 124 -2.24 17.46 12.54
N ASN A 125 -1.99 16.19 12.86
CA ASN A 125 -2.51 15.57 14.09
C ASN A 125 -1.92 16.21 15.36
N ILE A 126 -0.64 16.55 15.35
CA ILE A 126 0.02 17.21 16.49
C ILE A 126 -0.60 18.59 16.72
N LEU A 127 -0.88 19.30 15.63
CA LEU A 127 -1.49 20.62 15.68
C LEU A 127 -2.94 20.57 16.20
N LEU A 128 -3.74 19.62 15.73
CA LEU A 128 -5.11 19.40 16.21
C LEU A 128 -5.15 19.05 17.70
N ASP A 129 -4.25 18.17 18.15
CA ASP A 129 -4.13 17.79 19.56
C ASP A 129 -3.79 19.01 20.44
N LEU A 130 -2.82 19.82 20.02
CA LEU A 130 -2.44 21.06 20.70
C LEU A 130 -3.61 22.06 20.81
N PHE A 131 -4.33 22.32 19.71
CA PHE A 131 -5.45 23.26 19.73
C PHE A 131 -6.63 22.76 20.57
N SER A 132 -6.91 21.45 20.57
CA SER A 132 -7.92 20.86 21.44
C SER A 132 -7.55 21.01 22.92
N GLY A 133 -6.26 20.83 23.26
CA GLY A 133 -5.72 21.05 24.61
C GLY A 133 -5.81 22.50 25.09
N VAL A 134 -5.60 23.47 24.18
CA VAL A 134 -5.70 24.91 24.47
C VAL A 134 -7.15 25.35 24.74
N GLN A 135 -8.14 24.78 24.05
CA GLN A 135 -9.55 25.04 24.36
C GLN A 135 -9.97 24.46 25.72
N SER A 136 -9.51 23.27 26.09
CA SER A 136 -9.81 22.69 27.41
C SER A 136 -9.16 23.45 28.59
N THR A 137 -8.00 24.08 28.36
CA THR A 137 -7.30 24.85 29.40
C THR A 137 -7.82 26.27 29.55
N THR A 138 -8.40 26.86 28.49
CA THR A 138 -9.01 28.20 28.56
C THR A 138 -10.40 28.21 29.23
N PHE A 139 -11.12 27.08 29.28
CA PHE A 139 -12.39 26.98 30.01
C PHE A 139 -12.25 26.66 31.51
N SER A 140 -11.05 26.28 32.00
CA SER A 140 -10.83 26.03 33.44
C SER A 140 -10.32 27.25 34.22
N SER A 141 -10.14 28.41 33.57
CA SER A 141 -9.71 29.66 34.24
C SER A 141 -10.72 30.81 34.09
N ALA A 142 -11.99 30.51 33.80
CA ALA A 142 -13.07 31.49 33.71
C ALA A 142 -14.34 31.09 34.49
N VAL A 143 -14.19 30.40 35.63
CA VAL A 143 -15.19 30.31 36.70
C VAL A 143 -14.48 30.50 38.04
#